data_AF-A0A7G5H2S2-F1
#
_entry.id   AF-A0A7G5H2S2-F1
#
_cell.length_a   1.000
_cell.length_b   1.000
_cell.length_c   1.000
_cell.angle_alpha   90.00
_cell.angle_beta   90.00
_cell.angle_gamma   90.00
#
_symmetry.space_group_name_H-M   'P 1'
#
loop_
_entity.id
_entity.type
_entity.pdbx_description
1 polymer ?
#
loop_
_entity_poly.entity_id
_entity_poly.type
_entity_poly.pdbx_seq_one_letter_code
_entity_poly.pdbx_strand_id
1 'polypeptide(L)'
;MTRSTNQLFISYHHELSQRGKLITVLHNNLHSNNFWSTRIEQLTQDQSIKIHLGIFVEPFLQYIFEGRKTVESRFSINKTAPYDKVNVGDVLLLKRSGGPIIGLCQISQIWSYQLTPSLFKQIQRTFSSALCVEGSDFWQRKKESQYATLMAIDEIACLDSYLYIDKRDRRGWVILG
;
A
#
# COMPACT_ATOMS: atom_id res chain seq x y z
N MET A 1 -16.05 -22.17 -19.77
CA MET A 1 -15.94 -20.71 -19.57
C MET A 1 -14.50 -20.31 -19.78
N THR A 2 -14.22 -19.78 -20.95
CA THR A 2 -12.90 -19.35 -21.43
C THR A 2 -12.42 -18.15 -20.61
N ARG A 3 -11.26 -18.29 -19.95
CA ARG A 3 -10.58 -17.16 -19.29
C ARG A 3 -10.13 -16.19 -20.38
N SER A 4 -10.79 -15.02 -20.43
CA SER A 4 -10.36 -13.94 -21.30
C SER A 4 -8.99 -13.41 -20.87
N THR A 5 -8.16 -13.20 -21.88
CA THR A 5 -6.70 -13.16 -21.88
C THR A 5 -6.21 -11.74 -21.62
N ASN A 6 -6.10 -11.34 -20.34
CA ASN A 6 -5.27 -10.18 -19.93
C ASN A 6 -4.86 -10.27 -18.44
N GLN A 7 -4.64 -11.49 -17.95
CA GLN A 7 -4.17 -11.71 -16.57
C GLN A 7 -2.64 -11.66 -16.55
N LEU A 8 -2.07 -10.54 -16.12
CA LEU A 8 -0.63 -10.45 -15.91
C LEU A 8 -0.30 -11.08 -14.56
N PHE A 9 0.38 -12.22 -14.58
CA PHE A 9 0.79 -12.95 -13.39
C PHE A 9 2.20 -12.51 -12.98
N ILE A 10 2.32 -11.86 -11.82
CA ILE A 10 3.61 -11.49 -11.22
C ILE A 10 3.90 -12.47 -10.06
N SER A 11 5.09 -13.07 -10.07
CA SER A 11 5.61 -13.90 -8.97
C SER A 11 6.60 -13.07 -8.16
N TYR A 12 6.36 -12.88 -6.86
CA TYR A 12 7.10 -11.92 -6.03
C TYR A 12 8.46 -12.43 -5.51
N HIS A 13 8.92 -13.62 -5.93
CA HIS A 13 10.17 -14.24 -5.43
C HIS A 13 11.43 -13.91 -6.27
N HIS A 14 11.30 -13.21 -7.41
CA HIS A 14 12.44 -12.78 -8.24
C HIS A 14 12.38 -11.26 -8.49
N GLU A 15 13.29 -10.49 -7.88
CA GLU A 15 13.10 -9.03 -7.68
C GLU A 15 13.26 -8.18 -8.96
N LEU A 16 14.34 -8.36 -9.74
CA LEU A 16 14.64 -7.39 -10.81
C LEU A 16 13.80 -7.56 -12.09
N SER A 17 13.44 -8.79 -12.48
CA SER A 17 12.64 -9.00 -13.71
C SER A 17 11.15 -8.65 -13.53
N GLN A 18 10.70 -8.49 -12.29
CA GLN A 18 9.30 -8.19 -11.96
C GLN A 18 9.03 -6.69 -11.86
N ARG A 19 9.99 -5.87 -11.39
CA ARG A 19 9.83 -4.42 -11.33
C ARG A 19 9.54 -3.83 -12.71
N GLY A 20 10.34 -4.18 -13.73
CA GLY A 20 10.15 -3.69 -15.10
C GLY A 20 8.77 -4.06 -15.67
N LYS A 21 8.35 -5.33 -15.50
CA LYS A 21 7.02 -5.79 -15.92
C LYS A 21 5.90 -5.04 -15.21
N LEU A 22 6.05 -4.82 -13.90
CA LEU A 22 5.09 -4.09 -13.10
C LEU A 22 4.97 -2.64 -13.57
N ILE A 23 6.10 -1.95 -13.78
CA ILE A 23 6.14 -0.60 -14.34
C ILE A 23 5.43 -0.54 -15.70
N THR A 24 5.69 -1.49 -16.61
CA THR A 24 5.01 -1.55 -17.92
C THR A 24 3.48 -1.69 -17.76
N VAL A 25 3.02 -2.54 -16.84
CA VAL A 25 1.58 -2.70 -16.59
C VAL A 25 0.96 -1.45 -16.00
N LEU A 26 1.62 -0.82 -15.02
CA LEU A 26 1.15 0.42 -14.43
C LEU A 26 1.06 1.53 -15.48
N HIS A 27 2.08 1.64 -16.35
CA HIS A 27 2.08 2.60 -17.46
C HIS A 27 0.85 2.41 -18.35
N ASN A 28 0.58 1.17 -18.78
CA ASN A 28 -0.56 0.89 -19.65
C ASN A 28 -1.91 1.20 -18.98
N ASN A 29 -2.04 0.98 -17.67
CA ASN A 29 -3.28 1.25 -16.92
C ASN A 29 -3.51 2.72 -16.55
N LEU A 30 -2.46 3.56 -16.60
CA LEU A 30 -2.53 4.93 -16.05
C LEU A 30 -1.96 5.98 -17.01
N HIS A 31 -1.70 5.63 -18.27
CA HIS A 31 -1.12 6.54 -19.27
C HIS A 31 -1.95 7.82 -19.49
N SER A 32 -3.26 7.78 -19.23
CA SER A 32 -4.17 8.93 -19.34
C SER A 32 -4.15 9.86 -18.11
N ASN A 33 -3.54 9.42 -17.00
CA ASN A 33 -3.39 10.22 -15.80
C ASN A 33 -2.02 10.91 -15.81
N ASN A 34 -2.00 12.23 -15.97
CA ASN A 34 -0.77 13.01 -16.11
C ASN A 34 0.19 12.82 -14.93
N PHE A 35 -0.32 12.84 -13.70
CA PHE A 35 0.50 12.65 -12.51
C PHE A 35 1.17 11.27 -12.52
N TRP A 36 0.38 10.21 -12.74
CA TRP A 36 0.89 8.85 -12.72
C TRP A 36 1.79 8.52 -13.90
N SER A 37 1.51 9.05 -15.09
CA SER A 37 2.39 8.92 -16.26
C SER A 37 3.79 9.45 -15.93
N THR A 38 3.91 10.68 -15.41
CA THR A 38 5.20 11.23 -14.98
C THR A 38 5.84 10.44 -13.84
N ARG A 39 5.06 10.01 -12.84
CA ARG A 39 5.61 9.21 -11.72
C ARG A 39 6.14 7.85 -12.19
N ILE A 40 5.51 7.22 -13.17
CA ILE A 40 5.94 5.92 -13.69
C ILE A 40 7.21 6.06 -14.54
N GLU A 41 7.37 7.16 -15.28
CA GLU A 41 8.64 7.49 -15.93
C GLU A 41 9.76 7.63 -14.90
N GLN A 42 9.50 8.33 -13.79
CA GLN A 42 10.47 8.45 -12.68
C GLN A 42 10.82 7.09 -12.07
N LEU A 43 9.85 6.18 -11.86
CA LEU A 43 10.12 4.82 -11.38
C LEU A 43 11.09 4.04 -12.28
N THR A 44 11.09 4.34 -13.58
CA THR A 44 11.97 3.68 -14.56
C THR A 44 13.41 4.21 -14.45
N GLN A 45 13.57 5.48 -14.10
CA GLN A 45 14.86 6.17 -14.02
C GLN A 45 15.51 6.09 -12.63
N ASP A 46 14.69 6.02 -11.57
CA ASP A 46 15.13 6.05 -10.18
C ASP A 46 14.70 4.77 -9.44
N GLN A 47 15.66 3.90 -9.17
CA GLN A 47 15.43 2.67 -8.40
C GLN A 47 15.32 2.91 -6.88
N SER A 48 15.57 4.11 -6.39
CA SER A 48 15.37 4.45 -4.98
C SER A 48 13.89 4.57 -4.61
N ILE A 49 13.03 4.85 -5.59
CA ILE A 49 11.57 4.88 -5.43
C ILE A 49 11.04 3.45 -5.46
N LYS A 50 10.50 3.00 -4.34
CA LYS A 50 10.03 1.62 -4.16
C LYS A 50 8.56 1.48 -4.56
N ILE A 51 8.23 0.29 -5.02
CA ILE A 51 6.86 -0.16 -5.22
C ILE A 51 6.50 -1.12 -4.09
N HIS A 52 5.50 -0.75 -3.31
CA HIS A 52 4.96 -1.54 -2.22
C HIS A 52 3.64 -2.19 -2.62
N LEU A 53 3.32 -3.31 -1.97
CA LEU A 53 2.02 -3.96 -2.05
C LEU A 53 1.40 -4.03 -0.66
N GLY A 54 0.31 -3.30 -0.47
CA GLY A 54 -0.52 -3.38 0.73
C GLY A 54 -1.72 -4.29 0.51
N ILE A 55 -2.01 -5.15 1.49
CA ILE A 55 -3.26 -5.93 1.52
C ILE A 55 -4.29 -5.19 2.38
N PHE A 56 -5.44 -4.90 1.80
CA PHE A 56 -6.51 -4.12 2.41
C PHE A 56 -7.80 -4.93 2.52
N VAL A 57 -8.54 -4.70 3.60
CA VAL A 57 -9.87 -5.28 3.84
C VAL A 57 -10.93 -4.20 3.72
N GLU A 58 -12.14 -4.59 3.35
CA GLU A 58 -13.29 -3.67 3.36
C GLU A 58 -13.76 -3.42 4.80
N PRO A 59 -14.34 -2.24 5.10
CA PRO A 59 -14.63 -1.12 4.19
C PRO A 59 -13.45 -0.14 3.99
N PHE A 60 -12.29 -0.38 4.61
CA PHE A 60 -11.18 0.57 4.59
C PHE A 60 -10.58 0.76 3.19
N LEU A 61 -10.58 -0.27 2.34
CA LEU A 61 -10.14 -0.14 0.96
C LEU A 61 -11.06 0.81 0.19
N GLN A 62 -12.38 0.63 0.29
CA GLN A 62 -13.34 1.57 -0.27
C GLN A 62 -13.14 3.00 0.25
N TYR A 63 -12.88 3.20 1.54
CA TYR A 63 -12.65 4.53 2.10
C TYR A 63 -11.42 5.24 1.52
N ILE A 64 -10.40 4.50 1.06
CA ILE A 64 -9.26 5.09 0.35
C ILE A 64 -9.71 5.66 -1.00
N PHE A 65 -10.46 4.87 -1.78
CA PHE A 65 -10.96 5.31 -3.08
C PHE A 65 -11.99 6.44 -2.99
N GLU A 66 -12.74 6.52 -1.88
CA GLU A 66 -13.64 7.64 -1.58
C GLU A 66 -12.90 8.89 -1.06
N GLY A 67 -11.59 8.83 -0.85
CA GLY A 67 -10.79 9.93 -0.28
C GLY A 67 -11.05 10.19 1.21
N ARG A 68 -11.83 9.35 1.89
CA ARG A 68 -12.14 9.47 3.32
C ARG A 68 -10.97 9.02 4.19
N LYS A 69 -10.33 7.90 3.81
CA LYS A 69 -9.16 7.37 4.49
C LYS A 69 -7.91 7.93 3.83
N THR A 70 -7.27 8.89 4.49
CA THR A 70 -6.10 9.62 3.98
C THR A 70 -4.78 9.15 4.60
N VAL A 71 -4.85 8.29 5.62
CA VAL A 71 -3.68 7.65 6.22
C VAL A 71 -3.86 6.14 6.21
N GLU A 72 -2.81 5.41 5.85
CA GLU A 72 -2.69 3.97 6.04
C GLU A 72 -1.80 3.66 7.26
N SER A 73 -2.14 2.62 8.02
CA SER A 73 -1.36 2.23 9.21
C SER A 73 -0.99 0.75 9.22
N ARG A 74 0.24 0.45 9.65
CA ARG A 74 0.70 -0.90 9.95
C ARG A 74 1.29 -0.94 11.34
N PHE A 75 0.75 -1.86 12.15
CA PHE A 75 1.14 -2.10 13.52
C PHE A 75 1.67 -3.53 13.63
N SER A 76 2.81 -3.70 14.29
CA SER A 76 3.48 -4.99 14.43
C SER A 76 4.19 -5.14 15.78
N ILE A 77 4.35 -6.38 16.23
CA ILE A 77 5.20 -6.72 17.37
C ILE A 77 6.68 -6.66 16.96
N ASN A 78 6.98 -7.06 15.72
CA ASN A 78 8.35 -7.10 15.20
C ASN A 78 8.65 -5.85 14.36
N LYS A 79 9.94 -5.49 14.30
CA LYS A 79 10.44 -4.42 13.42
C LYS A 79 10.51 -4.92 11.97
N THR A 80 9.36 -4.98 11.30
CA THR A 80 9.21 -5.51 9.93
C THR A 80 8.59 -4.48 9.00
N ALA A 81 8.75 -4.67 7.69
CA ALA A 81 8.14 -3.81 6.67
C ALA A 81 6.63 -3.61 6.96
N PRO A 82 6.12 -2.37 6.90
CA PRO A 82 6.77 -1.17 6.33
C PRO A 82 7.74 -0.38 7.24
N TYR A 83 7.98 -0.76 8.49
CA TYR A 83 8.80 0.02 9.43
C TYR A 83 10.24 0.25 8.92
N ASP A 84 10.67 1.52 8.82
CA ASP A 84 11.96 1.96 8.24
C ASP A 84 12.23 1.46 6.81
N LYS A 85 11.19 1.05 6.06
CA LYS A 85 11.32 0.52 4.70
C LYS A 85 10.59 1.30 3.62
N VAL A 86 9.78 2.26 4.03
CA VAL A 86 8.99 3.13 3.16
C VAL A 86 9.60 4.54 3.18
N ASN A 87 9.62 5.19 2.03
CA ASN A 87 10.08 6.56 1.80
C ASN A 87 8.95 7.42 1.23
N VAL A 88 9.01 8.73 1.48
CA VAL A 88 8.13 9.68 0.78
C VAL A 88 8.43 9.60 -0.71
N GLY A 89 7.40 9.52 -1.54
CA GLY A 89 7.53 9.31 -2.97
C GLY A 89 7.31 7.87 -3.42
N ASP A 90 7.37 6.90 -2.51
CA ASP A 90 7.13 5.50 -2.83
C ASP A 90 5.68 5.28 -3.31
N VAL A 91 5.51 4.26 -4.14
CA VAL A 91 4.22 3.89 -4.73
C VAL A 91 3.63 2.72 -3.96
N LEU A 92 2.37 2.84 -3.53
CA LEU A 92 1.65 1.80 -2.82
C LEU A 92 0.54 1.20 -3.69
N LEU A 93 0.70 -0.06 -4.08
CA LEU A 93 -0.33 -0.83 -4.74
C LEU A 93 -1.39 -1.30 -3.73
N LEU A 94 -2.65 -1.07 -4.07
CA LEU A 94 -3.82 -1.34 -3.25
C LEU A 94 -4.44 -2.68 -3.68
N LYS A 95 -4.06 -3.75 -2.97
CA LYS A 95 -4.61 -5.09 -3.21
C LYS A 95 -5.73 -5.42 -2.25
N ARG A 96 -6.88 -5.83 -2.80
CA ARG A 96 -7.99 -6.37 -2.02
C ARG A 96 -7.58 -7.71 -1.39
N SER A 97 -7.92 -7.90 -0.11
CA SER A 97 -7.77 -9.19 0.56
C SER A 97 -8.49 -10.29 -0.20
N GLY A 98 -7.79 -11.38 -0.54
CA GLY A 98 -8.30 -12.44 -1.41
C GLY A 98 -8.55 -12.06 -2.87
N GLY A 99 -8.38 -10.79 -3.27
CA GLY A 99 -8.70 -10.27 -4.60
C GLY A 99 -7.50 -9.66 -5.35
N PRO A 100 -7.75 -9.00 -6.50
CA PRO A 100 -6.70 -8.36 -7.29
C PRO A 100 -6.18 -7.06 -6.67
N ILE A 101 -5.12 -6.52 -7.26
CA ILE A 101 -4.74 -5.11 -7.16
C ILE A 101 -5.75 -4.32 -7.99
N ILE A 102 -6.35 -3.31 -7.39
CA ILE A 102 -7.43 -2.52 -8.00
C ILE A 102 -7.09 -1.04 -8.13
N GLY A 103 -5.98 -0.60 -7.55
CA GLY A 103 -5.53 0.78 -7.58
C GLY A 103 -4.17 0.95 -6.94
N LEU A 104 -3.77 2.20 -6.82
CA LEU A 104 -2.52 2.63 -6.22
C LEU A 104 -2.65 4.05 -5.68
N CYS A 105 -1.70 4.43 -4.83
CA CYS A 105 -1.52 5.77 -4.33
C CYS A 105 -0.03 6.08 -4.16
N GLN A 106 0.31 7.36 -4.04
CA GLN A 106 1.62 7.78 -3.59
C GLN A 106 1.64 7.87 -2.05
N ILE A 107 2.81 7.66 -1.45
CA ILE A 107 3.07 7.95 -0.05
C ILE A 107 3.66 9.36 0.06
N SER A 108 2.97 10.25 0.79
CA SER A 108 3.32 11.67 0.87
C SER A 108 3.95 12.09 2.19
N GLN A 109 3.63 11.39 3.28
CA GLN A 109 4.23 11.60 4.60
C GLN A 109 4.34 10.27 5.35
N ILE A 110 5.32 10.17 6.26
CA ILE A 110 5.60 8.95 6.99
C ILE A 110 5.87 9.27 8.45
N TRP A 111 5.29 8.45 9.32
CA TRP A 111 5.59 8.44 10.74
C TRP A 111 5.88 7.01 11.18
N SER A 112 7.09 6.78 11.69
CA SER A 112 7.52 5.48 12.23
C SER A 112 7.81 5.62 13.72
N TYR A 113 7.16 4.78 14.53
CA TYR A 113 7.23 4.83 15.98
C TYR A 113 7.59 3.47 16.57
N GLN A 114 8.61 3.43 17.43
CA GLN A 114 8.68 2.40 18.45
C GLN A 114 7.69 2.77 19.56
N LEU A 115 6.70 1.91 19.77
CA LEU A 115 5.53 2.22 20.57
C LEU A 115 5.83 2.14 22.06
N THR A 116 5.41 3.18 22.76
CA THR A 116 5.18 3.19 24.20
C THR A 116 3.68 3.37 24.46
N PRO A 117 3.17 3.09 25.68
CA PRO A 117 1.75 3.31 25.99
C PRO A 117 1.29 4.76 25.77
N SER A 118 2.18 5.75 25.99
CA SER A 118 1.87 7.17 25.75
C SER A 118 1.80 7.49 24.25
N LEU A 119 2.79 7.03 23.46
CA LEU A 119 2.79 7.20 22.00
C LEU A 119 1.60 6.50 21.35
N PHE A 120 1.23 5.30 21.81
CA PHE A 120 0.06 4.59 21.31
C PHE A 120 -1.23 5.40 21.50
N LYS A 121 -1.44 5.97 22.69
CA LYS A 121 -2.59 6.85 22.98
C LYS A 121 -2.55 8.14 22.15
N GLN A 122 -1.37 8.71 21.93
CA GLN A 122 -1.21 9.88 21.08
C GLN A 122 -1.58 9.57 19.63
N ILE A 123 -1.05 8.48 19.06
CA ILE A 123 -1.38 8.02 17.71
C ILE A 123 -2.89 7.80 17.57
N GLN A 124 -3.51 7.16 18.57
CA GLN A 124 -4.95 6.97 18.60
C GLN A 124 -5.70 8.31 18.50
N ARG A 125 -5.34 9.30 19.31
CA ARG A 125 -5.99 10.62 19.29
C ARG A 125 -5.76 11.37 17.98
N THR A 126 -4.53 11.34 17.48
CA THR A 126 -4.13 12.12 16.29
C THR A 126 -4.67 11.54 14.99
N PHE A 127 -4.67 10.21 14.84
CA PHE A 127 -4.89 9.58 13.54
C PHE A 127 -6.23 8.84 13.39
N SER A 128 -7.05 8.70 14.45
CA SER A 128 -8.30 7.90 14.34
C SER A 128 -9.21 8.36 13.19
N SER A 129 -9.39 9.67 13.03
CA SER A 129 -10.21 10.24 11.96
C SER A 129 -9.63 9.93 10.56
N ALA A 130 -8.35 10.22 10.33
CA ALA A 130 -7.68 9.97 9.05
C ALA A 130 -7.54 8.48 8.69
N LEU A 131 -7.54 7.60 9.71
CA LEU A 131 -7.55 6.15 9.53
C LEU A 131 -8.96 5.59 9.26
N CYS A 132 -10.01 6.39 9.46
CA CYS A 132 -11.41 5.99 9.49
C CYS A 132 -11.72 4.87 10.49
N VAL A 133 -11.03 4.85 11.63
CA VAL A 133 -11.27 3.83 12.67
C VAL A 133 -12.22 4.38 13.72
N GLU A 134 -13.36 3.71 13.89
CA GLU A 134 -14.36 4.03 14.89
C GLU A 134 -14.30 3.04 16.06
N GLY A 135 -14.67 3.52 17.25
CA GLY A 135 -14.71 2.72 18.47
C GLY A 135 -13.34 2.24 18.96
N SER A 136 -13.36 1.26 19.87
CA SER A 136 -12.16 0.75 20.54
C SER A 136 -11.54 -0.48 19.88
N ASP A 137 -12.29 -1.22 19.06
CA ASP A 137 -11.92 -2.58 18.66
C ASP A 137 -10.62 -2.64 17.86
N PHE A 138 -10.44 -1.70 16.92
CA PHE A 138 -9.18 -1.57 16.19
C PHE A 138 -8.01 -1.38 17.15
N TRP A 139 -8.13 -0.44 18.08
CA TRP A 139 -7.08 -0.09 19.03
C TRP A 139 -6.79 -1.21 20.02
N GLN A 140 -7.81 -1.93 20.51
CA GLN A 140 -7.61 -3.09 21.37
C GLN A 140 -6.82 -4.20 20.67
N ARG A 141 -7.13 -4.48 19.39
CA ARG A 141 -6.38 -5.46 18.59
C ARG A 141 -4.93 -5.05 18.34
N LYS A 142 -4.61 -3.75 18.41
CA LYS A 142 -3.24 -3.23 18.18
C LYS A 142 -2.46 -2.95 19.44
N LYS A 143 -3.05 -3.11 20.63
CA LYS A 143 -2.48 -2.73 21.92
C LYS A 143 -1.11 -3.36 22.21
N GLU A 144 -0.89 -4.60 21.78
CA GLU A 144 0.37 -5.34 22.01
C GLU A 144 1.47 -5.02 20.98
N SER A 145 1.19 -4.13 20.02
CA SER A 145 2.15 -3.77 18.99
C SER A 145 3.31 -2.97 19.58
N GLN A 146 4.53 -3.27 19.13
CA GLN A 146 5.75 -2.58 19.56
C GLN A 146 6.22 -1.55 18.53
N TYR A 147 5.71 -1.63 17.31
CA TYR A 147 6.05 -0.74 16.21
C TYR A 147 4.79 -0.31 15.47
N ALA A 148 4.78 0.95 15.04
CA ALA A 148 3.78 1.49 14.11
C ALA A 148 4.45 2.21 12.95
N THR A 149 3.87 2.09 11.77
CA THR A 149 4.16 2.94 10.62
C THR A 149 2.84 3.49 10.11
N LEU A 150 2.74 4.80 10.04
CA LEU A 150 1.62 5.52 9.46
C LEU A 150 2.11 6.25 8.22
N MET A 151 1.31 6.22 7.16
CA MET A 151 1.66 6.81 5.87
C MET A 151 0.48 7.64 5.39
N ALA A 152 0.68 8.94 5.18
CA ALA A 152 -0.28 9.73 4.43
C ALA A 152 -0.24 9.26 2.97
N ILE A 153 -1.42 9.09 2.38
CA ILE A 153 -1.59 8.61 1.01
C ILE A 153 -2.32 9.65 0.18
N ASP A 154 -1.83 9.86 -1.03
CA ASP A 154 -2.35 10.83 -1.99
C ASP A 154 -2.35 10.28 -3.41
N GLU A 155 -2.85 11.08 -4.36
CA GLU A 155 -2.88 10.74 -5.79
C GLU A 155 -3.51 9.37 -6.07
N ILE A 156 -4.61 9.05 -5.39
CA ILE A 156 -5.27 7.75 -5.51
C ILE A 156 -5.78 7.55 -6.95
N ALA A 157 -5.40 6.44 -7.58
CA ALA A 157 -5.89 6.05 -8.89
C ALA A 157 -6.40 4.60 -8.90
N CYS A 158 -7.52 4.39 -9.58
CA CYS A 158 -7.99 3.07 -9.96
C CYS A 158 -7.20 2.56 -11.16
N LEU A 159 -6.99 1.25 -11.24
CA LEU A 159 -6.49 0.63 -12.46
C LEU A 159 -7.64 0.35 -13.42
N ASP A 160 -7.44 0.59 -14.71
CA ASP A 160 -8.41 0.25 -15.77
C ASP A 160 -8.68 -1.26 -15.85
N SER A 161 -7.70 -2.08 -15.46
CA SER A 161 -7.78 -3.54 -15.47
C SER A 161 -7.31 -4.16 -14.15
N TYR A 162 -7.92 -5.28 -13.77
CA TYR A 162 -7.53 -6.01 -12.57
C TYR A 162 -6.16 -6.69 -12.73
N LEU A 163 -5.23 -6.34 -11.85
CA LEU A 163 -3.91 -6.97 -11.80
C LEU A 163 -3.86 -8.04 -10.71
N TYR A 164 -3.48 -9.27 -11.07
CA TYR A 164 -3.38 -10.39 -10.15
C TYR A 164 -1.91 -10.70 -9.83
N ILE A 165 -1.61 -10.93 -8.56
CA ILE A 165 -0.29 -11.35 -8.11
C ILE A 165 -0.42 -12.68 -7.37
N ASP A 166 0.41 -13.67 -7.73
CA ASP A 166 0.43 -14.97 -7.03
C ASP A 166 1.18 -14.81 -5.70
N LYS A 167 0.44 -14.37 -4.70
CA LYS A 167 0.92 -14.19 -3.34
C LYS A 167 0.39 -15.31 -2.46
N ARG A 168 1.30 -16.18 -2.01
CA ARG A 168 0.98 -17.35 -1.16
C ARG A 168 1.38 -17.18 0.30
N ASP A 169 2.20 -16.17 0.62
CA ASP A 169 2.59 -15.91 2.01
C ASP A 169 1.55 -15.04 2.77
N ARG A 170 1.58 -15.10 4.10
CA ARG A 170 0.61 -14.43 5.00
C ARG A 170 0.91 -12.95 5.32
N ARG A 171 1.98 -12.36 4.76
CA ARG A 171 2.36 -10.96 5.06
C ARG A 171 1.33 -10.00 4.47
N GLY A 172 0.89 -9.03 5.27
CA GLY A 172 -0.01 -7.97 4.81
C GLY A 172 0.67 -6.84 4.02
N TRP A 173 2.01 -6.87 3.92
CA TRP A 173 2.83 -5.88 3.22
C TRP A 173 4.00 -6.56 2.53
N VAL A 174 4.31 -6.17 1.29
CA VAL A 174 5.45 -6.67 0.51
C VAL A 174 6.12 -5.49 -0.21
N ILE A 175 7.44 -5.52 -0.34
CA ILE A 175 8.22 -4.60 -1.18
C ILE A 175 8.50 -5.36 -2.49
N LEU A 176 8.13 -4.77 -3.62
CA LEU A 176 8.21 -5.41 -4.95
C LEU A 176 9.43 -4.95 -5.76
N GLY A 177 10.24 -4.06 -5.20
CA GLY A 177 11.44 -3.49 -5.80
C GLY A 177 11.31 -2.02 -6.06
#